data_AF-A0A150FY03-F1
#
_entry.id   AF-A0A150FY03-F1
#
_cell.length_a   1.000
_cell.length_b   1.000
_cell.length_c   1.000
_cell.angle_alpha   90.00
_cell.angle_beta   90.00
_cell.angle_gamma   90.00
#
_symmetry.space_group_name_H-M   'P 1'
#
loop_
_entity.id
_entity.type
_entity.pdbx_description
1 polymer ?
#
loop_
_entity_poly.entity_id
_entity_poly.type
_entity_poly.pdbx_seq_one_letter_code
_entity_poly.pdbx_strand_id
1 'polypeptide(L)'
;MKVVTVEPGGFTTPEQQADKVHMLLDFGEHGREFISSELGLVLLRTLADPDGPLKVWPDDPERGRKLQQLLRATFIKILPMENEGGRRLVESGKMCERKNGRGVDPNRNWPIDWGRKEPDYDPNEEYPGTAPFSEPEVKLLSDLAKAFSPHVWLNVHSGMEAMFVPWDHKDTVPPGAEDALGILQRIQKDVMQGTGCVVGSGGKTVGYLAHGTATDYMFEALHVPVAYTWEIYGDFKAHFDDCFRMFNPLDEEGFRAVLQRWHRAIFRLLELIPSHPALRDHKAWALGAASSGSGANTGGAGGQGAAAGAGQGGQAATSSTPAPAQGTGTEQGSGQGQGQAGTAPTTTPGGASDGTTATAQAAGPGPAASSGSGAEAQGQQQQQEAEDAGGLRVAVVASSLGFGGQWGGMFSALLAVTGLAVVGVLLYRRHAADRSHANELARQRSTYAQP
;
A
#
# COMPACT_ATOMS: atom_id res chain seq x y z
N MET A 1 -7.35 -8.73 12.83
CA MET A 1 -6.71 -8.05 11.69
C MET A 1 -5.82 -9.03 10.95
N LYS A 2 -5.76 -8.91 9.62
CA LYS A 2 -4.93 -9.75 8.74
C LYS A 2 -4.12 -8.85 7.81
N VAL A 3 -2.83 -9.11 7.68
CA VAL A 3 -1.93 -8.39 6.77
C VAL A 3 -1.52 -9.35 5.65
N VAL A 4 -1.90 -9.04 4.41
CA VAL A 4 -1.47 -9.79 3.24
C VAL A 4 -0.26 -9.09 2.63
N THR A 5 0.89 -9.75 2.67
CA THR A 5 2.11 -9.29 2.00
C THR A 5 2.12 -9.83 0.58
N VAL A 6 2.39 -8.97 -0.41
CA VAL A 6 2.42 -9.28 -1.84
C VAL A 6 3.74 -8.80 -2.45
N GLU A 7 4.43 -9.68 -3.16
CA GLU A 7 5.60 -9.35 -3.96
C GLU A 7 5.38 -9.77 -5.43
N PRO A 8 5.05 -8.83 -6.34
CA PRO A 8 4.81 -9.14 -7.76
C PRO A 8 6.09 -9.41 -8.59
N GLY A 9 7.26 -9.31 -7.98
CA GLY A 9 8.54 -9.77 -8.53
C GLY A 9 8.98 -11.15 -8.01
N GLY A 10 8.12 -11.83 -7.24
CA GLY A 10 8.43 -13.05 -6.49
C GLY A 10 8.94 -12.74 -5.09
N PHE A 11 9.05 -13.78 -4.26
CA PHE A 11 9.67 -13.69 -2.93
C PHE A 11 11.10 -13.17 -3.05
N THR A 12 11.45 -12.16 -2.25
CA THR A 12 12.81 -11.62 -2.20
C THR A 12 13.33 -11.57 -0.76
N THR A 13 14.65 -11.49 -0.58
CA THR A 13 15.28 -11.43 0.75
C THR A 13 15.03 -10.07 1.42
N PRO A 14 15.20 -9.92 2.74
CA PRO A 14 15.01 -8.63 3.43
C PRO A 14 15.83 -7.47 2.83
N GLU A 15 17.03 -7.77 2.33
CA GLU A 15 17.92 -6.81 1.67
C GLU A 15 17.34 -6.37 0.32
N GLN A 16 16.83 -7.31 -0.47
CA GLN A 16 16.17 -7.05 -1.75
C GLN A 16 14.80 -6.38 -1.57
N GLN A 17 14.10 -6.64 -0.46
CA GLN A 17 12.86 -5.95 -0.10
C GLN A 17 13.14 -4.46 0.14
N ALA A 18 14.21 -4.12 0.87
CA ALA A 18 14.67 -2.74 1.10
C ALA A 18 15.19 -2.00 -0.17
N ASP A 19 15.23 -2.67 -1.33
CA ASP A 19 15.47 -2.04 -2.63
C ASP A 19 14.16 -1.68 -3.39
N LYS A 20 13.00 -2.15 -2.93
CA LYS A 20 11.68 -1.95 -3.57
C LYS A 20 10.94 -0.73 -3.01
N VAL A 21 9.97 -0.22 -3.76
CA VAL A 21 9.03 0.80 -3.25
C VAL A 21 7.97 0.11 -2.38
N HIS A 22 8.03 0.40 -1.08
CA HIS A 22 7.08 -0.11 -0.09
C HIS A 22 5.73 0.61 -0.19
N MET A 23 4.64 -0.15 -0.34
CA MET A 23 3.26 0.34 -0.38
C MET A 23 2.41 -0.33 0.70
N LEU A 24 1.77 0.46 1.57
CA LEU A 24 0.87 -0.02 2.63
C LEU A 24 -0.56 0.44 2.32
N LEU A 25 -1.49 -0.50 2.15
CA LEU A 25 -2.86 -0.22 1.73
C LEU A 25 -3.83 -0.84 2.75
N ASP A 26 -4.72 -0.04 3.33
CA ASP A 26 -5.72 -0.50 4.29
C ASP A 26 -7.15 -0.10 3.90
N PHE A 27 -8.09 -0.91 4.37
CA PHE A 27 -9.48 -0.90 3.93
C PHE A 27 -10.39 -1.31 5.10
N GLY A 28 -11.54 -0.65 5.22
CA GLY A 28 -12.54 -1.00 6.24
C GLY A 28 -12.08 -0.67 7.67
N GLU A 29 -11.53 0.53 7.87
CA GLU A 29 -11.31 1.11 9.19
C GLU A 29 -12.65 1.40 9.91
N HIS A 30 -13.71 1.76 9.18
CA HIS A 30 -15.06 1.88 9.75
C HIS A 30 -15.96 0.68 9.41
N GLY A 31 -16.81 0.28 10.37
CA GLY A 31 -17.58 -0.96 10.32
C GLY A 31 -18.63 -1.04 9.21
N ARG A 32 -19.21 0.09 8.78
CA ARG A 32 -20.34 0.17 7.81
C ARG A 32 -19.95 0.27 6.35
N GLU A 33 -18.66 0.45 6.08
CA GLU A 33 -18.11 0.74 4.75
C GLU A 33 -17.72 -0.59 4.08
N PHE A 34 -18.70 -1.38 3.58
CA PHE A 34 -18.43 -2.68 2.93
C PHE A 34 -17.65 -2.53 1.63
N ILE A 35 -17.96 -1.48 0.88
CA ILE A 35 -17.41 -1.25 -0.47
C ILE A 35 -15.89 -1.07 -0.47
N SER A 36 -15.28 -0.49 0.57
CA SER A 36 -13.83 -0.39 0.69
C SER A 36 -13.16 -1.75 0.89
N SER A 37 -13.65 -2.57 1.83
CA SER A 37 -13.13 -3.92 2.04
C SER A 37 -13.28 -4.81 0.80
N GLU A 38 -14.39 -4.73 0.05
CA GLU A 38 -14.53 -5.47 -1.22
C GLU A 38 -13.59 -4.91 -2.32
N LEU A 39 -13.24 -3.62 -2.33
CA LEU A 39 -12.17 -3.09 -3.20
C LEU A 39 -10.80 -3.69 -2.84
N GLY A 40 -10.49 -3.81 -1.56
CA GLY A 40 -9.27 -4.49 -1.09
C GLY A 40 -9.22 -5.96 -1.50
N LEU A 41 -10.37 -6.66 -1.51
CA LEU A 41 -10.48 -8.04 -1.99
C LEU A 41 -10.36 -8.16 -3.53
N VAL A 42 -10.91 -7.21 -4.30
CA VAL A 42 -10.73 -7.16 -5.75
C VAL A 42 -9.26 -6.90 -6.11
N LEU A 43 -8.61 -5.95 -5.44
CA LEU A 43 -7.17 -5.68 -5.62
C LEU A 43 -6.34 -6.92 -5.32
N LEU A 44 -6.60 -7.61 -4.21
CA LEU A 44 -5.90 -8.87 -3.87
C LEU A 44 -6.12 -9.96 -4.93
N ARG A 45 -7.33 -10.09 -5.48
CA ARG A 45 -7.62 -11.03 -6.56
C ARG A 45 -6.88 -10.69 -7.85
N THR A 46 -6.82 -9.41 -8.22
CA THR A 46 -6.10 -8.96 -9.43
C THR A 46 -4.58 -9.06 -9.25
N LEU A 47 -4.04 -8.81 -8.05
CA LEU A 47 -2.62 -8.99 -7.80
C LEU A 47 -2.23 -10.48 -7.76
N ALA A 48 -3.11 -11.38 -7.33
CA ALA A 48 -2.85 -12.83 -7.29
C ALA A 48 -2.99 -13.54 -8.67
N ASP A 49 -3.55 -12.87 -9.67
CA ASP A 49 -3.62 -13.33 -11.07
C ASP A 49 -2.41 -12.75 -11.84
N PRO A 50 -1.49 -13.57 -12.39
CA PRO A 50 -0.33 -13.07 -13.14
C PRO A 50 -0.69 -12.15 -14.32
N ASP A 51 -1.84 -12.43 -14.96
CA ASP A 51 -2.40 -11.62 -16.06
C ASP A 51 -3.37 -10.55 -15.55
N GLY A 52 -3.67 -10.51 -14.25
CA GLY A 52 -4.59 -9.57 -13.62
C GLY A 52 -4.27 -8.12 -13.95
N PRO A 53 -3.01 -7.66 -13.79
CA PRO A 53 -2.60 -6.31 -14.18
C PRO A 53 -2.76 -5.99 -15.68
N LEU A 54 -2.67 -6.99 -16.56
CA LEU A 54 -2.93 -6.82 -18.00
C LEU A 54 -4.42 -6.53 -18.26
N LYS A 55 -5.32 -7.04 -17.41
CA LYS A 55 -6.79 -6.92 -17.54
C LYS A 55 -7.35 -5.60 -16.98
N VAL A 56 -6.55 -4.78 -16.30
CA VAL A 56 -6.96 -3.46 -15.74
C VAL A 56 -7.34 -2.47 -16.84
N TRP A 57 -6.53 -2.45 -17.91
CA TRP A 57 -6.66 -1.61 -19.09
C TRP A 57 -6.82 -2.51 -20.33
N PRO A 58 -7.99 -3.15 -20.54
CA PRO A 58 -8.17 -4.13 -21.62
C PRO A 58 -7.97 -3.53 -23.01
N ASP A 59 -8.23 -2.22 -23.15
CA ASP A 59 -8.07 -1.43 -24.37
C ASP A 59 -6.61 -0.95 -24.58
N ASP A 60 -5.71 -1.17 -23.61
CA ASP A 60 -4.30 -0.73 -23.64
C ASP A 60 -3.33 -1.81 -23.06
N PRO A 61 -3.00 -2.85 -23.86
CA PRO A 61 -2.08 -3.92 -23.44
C PRO A 61 -0.60 -3.48 -23.31
N GLU A 62 -0.22 -2.29 -23.76
CA GLU A 62 1.13 -1.75 -23.53
C GLU A 62 1.25 -1.18 -22.13
N ARG A 63 0.26 -0.38 -21.71
CA ARG A 63 0.13 0.11 -20.34
C ARG A 63 -0.02 -1.03 -19.34
N GLY A 64 -0.76 -2.10 -19.68
CA GLY A 64 -0.80 -3.32 -18.87
C GLY A 64 0.58 -3.95 -18.62
N ARG A 65 1.42 -4.05 -19.66
CA ARG A 65 2.80 -4.57 -19.54
C ARG A 65 3.70 -3.62 -18.73
N LYS A 66 3.58 -2.31 -18.93
CA LYS A 66 4.27 -1.30 -18.11
C LYS A 66 3.84 -1.36 -16.64
N LEU A 67 2.57 -1.68 -16.36
CA LEU A 67 2.04 -1.87 -15.01
C LEU A 67 2.67 -3.10 -14.33
N GLN A 68 2.81 -4.23 -15.05
CA GLN A 68 3.57 -5.40 -14.55
C GLN A 68 5.03 -5.03 -14.23
N GLN A 69 5.70 -4.25 -15.08
CA GLN A 69 7.07 -3.78 -14.85
C GLN A 69 7.19 -2.93 -13.57
N LEU A 70 6.24 -2.02 -13.33
CA LEU A 70 6.18 -1.23 -12.10
C LEU A 70 5.87 -2.08 -10.86
N LEU A 71 4.96 -3.06 -10.99
CA LEU A 71 4.60 -3.97 -9.89
C LEU A 71 5.80 -4.80 -9.40
N ARG A 72 6.71 -5.23 -10.29
CA ARG A 72 7.96 -5.91 -9.90
C ARG A 72 8.87 -5.06 -8.99
N ALA A 73 8.80 -3.74 -9.13
CA ALA A 73 9.56 -2.78 -8.34
C ALA A 73 8.90 -2.44 -6.98
N THR A 74 7.74 -3.02 -6.65
CA THR A 74 7.01 -2.76 -5.40
C THR A 74 7.06 -3.92 -4.41
N PHE A 75 6.97 -3.58 -3.13
CA PHE A 75 6.69 -4.49 -2.04
C PHE A 75 5.41 -4.00 -1.37
N ILE A 76 4.35 -4.81 -1.37
CA ILE A 76 3.01 -4.34 -0.99
C ILE A 76 2.54 -5.06 0.27
N LYS A 77 1.93 -4.33 1.21
CA LYS A 77 1.16 -4.90 2.33
C LYS A 77 -0.27 -4.38 2.26
N ILE A 78 -1.22 -5.30 2.34
CA ILE A 78 -2.66 -5.03 2.17
C ILE A 78 -3.42 -5.52 3.40
N LEU A 79 -4.23 -4.65 4.00
CA LEU A 79 -5.12 -4.95 5.11
C LEU A 79 -6.57 -4.82 4.62
N PRO A 80 -7.20 -5.89 4.11
CA PRO A 80 -8.53 -5.82 3.49
C PRO A 80 -9.68 -5.59 4.50
N MET A 81 -9.37 -5.65 5.79
CA MET A 81 -10.28 -5.35 6.90
C MET A 81 -9.41 -4.99 8.12
N GLU A 82 -9.32 -3.70 8.44
CA GLU A 82 -8.72 -3.28 9.70
C GLU A 82 -9.68 -3.62 10.86
N ASN A 83 -10.88 -3.03 10.82
CA ASN A 83 -11.84 -3.03 11.92
C ASN A 83 -12.81 -4.23 11.84
N GLU A 84 -12.25 -5.43 12.03
CA GLU A 84 -13.04 -6.67 12.16
C GLU A 84 -14.07 -6.60 13.32
N GLY A 85 -13.87 -5.73 14.32
CA GLY A 85 -14.77 -5.55 15.45
C GLY A 85 -16.08 -4.85 15.07
N GLY A 86 -15.97 -3.68 14.46
CA GLY A 86 -17.10 -2.89 13.94
C GLY A 86 -17.84 -3.65 12.84
N ARG A 87 -17.10 -4.29 11.92
CA ARG A 87 -17.70 -5.11 10.85
C ARG A 87 -18.68 -6.15 11.39
N ARG A 88 -18.32 -6.88 12.45
CA ARG A 88 -19.21 -7.88 13.08
C ARG A 88 -20.47 -7.26 13.70
N LEU A 89 -20.41 -6.02 14.18
CA LEU A 89 -21.58 -5.32 14.70
C LEU A 89 -22.55 -4.95 13.56
N VAL A 90 -22.02 -4.45 12.44
CA VAL A 90 -22.80 -4.13 11.23
C VAL A 90 -23.41 -5.39 10.62
N GLU A 91 -22.63 -6.46 10.47
CA GLU A 91 -23.10 -7.78 10.02
C GLU A 91 -24.15 -8.41 10.96
N SER A 92 -24.16 -8.03 12.24
CA SER A 92 -25.21 -8.42 13.20
C SER A 92 -26.50 -7.57 13.11
N GLY A 93 -26.57 -6.61 12.18
CA GLY A 93 -27.74 -5.76 11.94
C GLY A 93 -27.58 -4.29 12.34
N LYS A 94 -26.47 -3.88 12.97
CA LYS A 94 -26.23 -2.46 13.31
C LYS A 94 -25.71 -1.66 12.11
N MET A 95 -26.52 -1.48 11.07
CA MET A 95 -26.06 -0.93 9.78
C MET A 95 -25.38 0.45 9.84
N CYS A 96 -25.60 1.23 10.91
CA CYS A 96 -24.94 2.52 11.13
C CYS A 96 -23.63 2.47 11.93
N GLU A 97 -23.18 1.33 12.47
CA GLU A 97 -21.99 1.31 13.34
C GLU A 97 -20.68 1.60 12.57
N ARG A 98 -20.22 2.85 12.65
CA ARG A 98 -18.92 3.33 12.17
C ARG A 98 -17.76 2.74 12.98
N LYS A 99 -17.90 2.76 14.29
CA LYS A 99 -16.82 2.57 15.28
C LYS A 99 -16.35 1.13 15.40
N ASN A 100 -15.28 0.88 16.14
CA ASN A 100 -14.78 -0.47 16.40
C ASN A 100 -15.65 -1.26 17.39
N GLY A 101 -15.29 -2.53 17.60
CA GLY A 101 -16.01 -3.43 18.52
C GLY A 101 -16.00 -3.01 20.00
N ARG A 102 -15.36 -1.89 20.34
CA ARG A 102 -15.29 -1.29 21.68
C ARG A 102 -15.93 0.10 21.74
N GLY A 103 -16.51 0.56 20.64
CA GLY A 103 -17.20 1.85 20.55
C GLY A 103 -16.30 3.06 20.31
N VAL A 104 -15.04 2.87 19.88
CA VAL A 104 -14.08 3.93 19.54
C VAL A 104 -13.99 4.08 18.03
N ASP A 105 -13.93 5.31 17.51
CA ASP A 105 -13.60 5.57 16.11
C ASP A 105 -12.08 5.39 15.91
N PRO A 106 -11.61 4.42 15.11
CA PRO A 106 -10.18 4.25 14.87
C PRO A 106 -9.55 5.50 14.23
N ASN A 107 -10.26 6.16 13.32
CA ASN A 107 -9.78 7.36 12.62
C ASN A 107 -9.98 8.66 13.43
N ARG A 108 -10.05 8.51 14.77
CA ARG A 108 -9.95 9.57 15.77
C ARG A 108 -8.98 9.20 16.91
N ASN A 109 -8.29 8.05 16.83
CA ASN A 109 -7.46 7.50 17.90
C ASN A 109 -5.94 7.72 17.70
N TRP A 110 -5.54 8.50 16.69
CA TRP A 110 -4.14 8.82 16.40
C TRP A 110 -3.70 10.13 17.10
N PRO A 111 -2.39 10.38 17.34
CA PRO A 111 -1.95 11.39 18.30
C PRO A 111 -1.93 12.85 17.81
N ILE A 112 -2.25 13.13 16.53
CA ILE A 112 -2.18 14.48 15.96
C ILE A 112 -3.45 15.28 16.30
N ASP A 113 -3.31 16.38 17.05
CA ASP A 113 -4.40 17.19 17.66
C ASP A 113 -5.47 16.34 18.40
N TRP A 114 -5.06 15.20 18.97
CA TRP A 114 -5.95 14.17 19.52
C TRP A 114 -6.90 14.68 20.61
N GLY A 115 -8.16 14.21 20.57
CA GLY A 115 -9.15 14.48 21.60
C GLY A 115 -9.79 15.87 21.52
N ARG A 116 -9.33 16.72 20.59
CA ARG A 116 -10.00 17.95 20.18
C ARG A 116 -11.37 17.64 19.54
N LYS A 117 -12.29 18.60 19.68
CA LYS A 117 -13.69 18.50 19.23
C LYS A 117 -14.11 19.81 18.60
N GLU A 118 -14.62 19.75 17.37
CA GLU A 118 -15.23 20.89 16.70
C GLU A 118 -16.71 21.04 17.10
N PRO A 119 -17.39 22.16 16.75
CA PRO A 119 -18.76 22.44 17.18
C PRO A 119 -19.82 21.42 16.72
N ASP A 120 -19.50 20.63 15.70
CA ASP A 120 -20.32 19.59 15.06
C ASP A 120 -20.00 18.16 15.54
N TYR A 121 -19.03 17.99 16.45
CA TYR A 121 -18.58 16.69 16.97
C TYR A 121 -19.73 15.80 17.49
N ASP A 122 -19.84 14.57 16.97
CA ASP A 122 -20.79 13.56 17.47
C ASP A 122 -20.07 12.43 18.22
N PRO A 123 -20.23 12.28 19.56
CA PRO A 123 -19.65 11.15 20.31
C PRO A 123 -20.20 9.77 19.89
N ASN A 124 -21.32 9.69 19.17
CA ASN A 124 -21.84 8.42 18.65
C ASN A 124 -21.07 7.95 17.41
N GLU A 125 -20.39 8.85 16.70
CA GLU A 125 -19.64 8.58 15.48
C GLU A 125 -18.13 8.65 15.70
N GLU A 126 -17.66 9.65 16.46
CA GLU A 126 -16.26 10.11 16.49
C GLU A 126 -15.55 9.93 17.84
N TYR A 127 -16.05 9.10 18.75
CA TYR A 127 -15.43 8.96 20.08
C TYR A 127 -13.95 8.52 19.95
N PRO A 128 -12.97 9.36 20.38
CA PRO A 128 -11.55 9.19 20.05
C PRO A 128 -10.80 8.19 20.94
N GLY A 129 -11.53 7.46 21.79
CA GLY A 129 -10.95 6.56 22.80
C GLY A 129 -10.56 7.28 24.10
N THR A 130 -9.73 6.62 24.91
CA THR A 130 -9.28 7.14 26.22
C THR A 130 -7.89 7.77 26.17
N ALA A 131 -7.10 7.45 25.15
CA ALA A 131 -5.78 8.00 24.84
C ALA A 131 -5.46 7.70 23.36
N PRO A 132 -4.48 8.38 22.74
CA PRO A 132 -3.95 7.96 21.44
C PRO A 132 -3.43 6.53 21.48
N PHE A 133 -3.65 5.76 20.42
CA PHE A 133 -3.32 4.33 20.32
C PHE A 133 -3.95 3.44 21.41
N SER A 134 -5.09 3.84 21.99
CA SER A 134 -5.84 2.95 22.91
C SER A 134 -6.38 1.72 22.18
N GLU A 135 -6.68 1.83 20.89
CA GLU A 135 -7.24 0.73 20.10
C GLU A 135 -6.16 -0.20 19.54
N PRO A 136 -6.30 -1.53 19.71
CA PRO A 136 -5.31 -2.50 19.24
C PRO A 136 -5.23 -2.56 17.72
N GLU A 137 -6.31 -2.17 17.02
CA GLU A 137 -6.30 -2.01 15.57
C GLU A 137 -5.33 -0.90 15.14
N VAL A 138 -5.58 0.32 15.62
CA VAL A 138 -4.79 1.53 15.37
C VAL A 138 -3.33 1.37 15.82
N LYS A 139 -3.09 0.76 16.98
CA LYS A 139 -1.74 0.44 17.44
C LYS A 139 -1.02 -0.55 16.51
N LEU A 140 -1.71 -1.57 16.02
CA LEU A 140 -1.14 -2.56 15.11
C LEU A 140 -0.78 -1.92 13.76
N LEU A 141 -1.67 -1.10 13.17
CA LEU A 141 -1.38 -0.39 11.92
C LEU A 141 -0.22 0.60 12.11
N SER A 142 -0.19 1.33 13.23
CA SER A 142 0.90 2.24 13.58
C SER A 142 2.25 1.52 13.77
N ASP A 143 2.29 0.37 14.44
CA ASP A 143 3.53 -0.39 14.62
C ASP A 143 3.96 -1.12 13.33
N LEU A 144 3.00 -1.53 12.50
CA LEU A 144 3.26 -2.07 11.16
C LEU A 144 3.87 -1.01 10.24
N ALA A 145 3.31 0.20 10.20
CA ALA A 145 3.83 1.29 9.39
C ALA A 145 5.26 1.69 9.80
N LYS A 146 5.54 1.79 11.11
CA LYS A 146 6.91 1.98 11.63
C LYS A 146 7.88 0.88 11.22
N ALA A 147 7.46 -0.38 11.30
CA ALA A 147 8.32 -1.54 10.98
C ALA A 147 8.50 -1.75 9.46
N PHE A 148 7.60 -1.22 8.65
CA PHE A 148 7.60 -1.38 7.20
C PHE A 148 8.15 -0.16 6.45
N SER A 149 8.12 1.04 7.04
CA SER A 149 8.54 2.29 6.39
C SER A 149 7.94 2.46 4.98
N PRO A 150 6.60 2.59 4.84
CA PRO A 150 5.96 2.75 3.55
C PRO A 150 6.39 4.06 2.87
N HIS A 151 6.62 3.97 1.56
CA HIS A 151 6.81 5.14 0.69
C HIS A 151 5.45 5.69 0.21
N VAL A 152 4.45 4.81 0.15
CA VAL A 152 3.05 5.13 -0.16
C VAL A 152 2.15 4.46 0.87
N TRP A 153 1.25 5.23 1.45
CA TRP A 153 0.18 4.76 2.31
C TRP A 153 -1.18 5.25 1.81
N LEU A 154 -2.18 4.37 1.81
CA LEU A 154 -3.53 4.66 1.35
C LEU A 154 -4.55 3.92 2.21
N ASN A 155 -5.39 4.70 2.90
CA ASN A 155 -6.61 4.24 3.56
C ASN A 155 -7.83 4.49 2.66
N VAL A 156 -8.79 3.59 2.71
CA VAL A 156 -9.96 3.57 1.82
C VAL A 156 -11.26 3.44 2.61
N HIS A 157 -12.11 4.43 2.42
CA HIS A 157 -13.40 4.65 3.08
C HIS A 157 -14.56 4.73 2.09
N SER A 158 -15.76 4.88 2.62
CA SER A 158 -16.90 5.45 1.91
C SER A 158 -17.70 6.39 2.81
N GLY A 159 -18.60 7.17 2.22
CA GLY A 159 -19.29 8.31 2.82
C GLY A 159 -19.42 9.46 1.81
N MET A 160 -18.42 9.62 0.93
CA MET A 160 -18.46 10.52 -0.23
C MET A 160 -17.67 9.94 -1.42
N GLU A 161 -17.51 10.71 -2.51
CA GLU A 161 -16.59 10.38 -3.61
C GLU A 161 -15.46 11.43 -3.63
N ALA A 162 -14.25 11.09 -3.17
CA ALA A 162 -13.14 12.03 -3.00
C ALA A 162 -11.75 11.39 -2.82
N MET A 163 -10.69 12.19 -2.99
CA MET A 163 -9.32 11.83 -2.63
C MET A 163 -8.64 12.96 -1.85
N PHE A 164 -8.05 12.65 -0.71
CA PHE A 164 -7.40 13.64 0.16
C PHE A 164 -5.91 13.37 0.33
N VAL A 165 -5.14 14.46 0.37
CA VAL A 165 -3.91 14.58 1.14
C VAL A 165 -4.24 15.08 2.56
N PRO A 166 -3.29 15.03 3.51
CA PRO A 166 -3.32 15.88 4.70
C PRO A 166 -3.55 17.37 4.35
N TRP A 167 -3.95 18.22 5.29
CA TRP A 167 -4.39 17.89 6.64
C TRP A 167 -5.87 17.50 6.69
N ASP A 168 -6.20 16.62 7.62
CA ASP A 168 -7.58 16.38 8.06
C ASP A 168 -7.97 17.34 9.19
N HIS A 169 -7.05 17.65 10.11
CA HIS A 169 -7.30 18.56 11.25
C HIS A 169 -7.22 20.07 10.93
N LYS A 170 -6.93 20.43 9.66
CA LYS A 170 -6.80 21.84 9.20
C LYS A 170 -7.38 22.03 7.79
N ASP A 171 -7.86 23.23 7.50
CA ASP A 171 -8.41 23.67 6.21
C ASP A 171 -7.35 23.96 5.12
N THR A 172 -6.15 23.38 5.26
CA THR A 172 -4.97 23.69 4.46
C THR A 172 -4.22 22.42 4.03
N VAL A 173 -3.53 22.52 2.89
CA VAL A 173 -2.56 21.53 2.42
C VAL A 173 -1.21 21.85 3.09
N PRO A 174 -0.52 20.89 3.73
CA PRO A 174 0.80 21.11 4.29
C PRO A 174 1.86 21.33 3.21
N PRO A 175 2.90 22.14 3.50
CA PRO A 175 4.13 22.14 2.72
C PRO A 175 4.72 20.73 2.65
N GLY A 176 5.02 20.26 1.43
CA GLY A 176 5.52 18.92 1.14
C GLY A 176 4.44 17.94 0.65
N ALA A 177 3.15 18.30 0.69
CA ALA A 177 2.06 17.47 0.15
C ALA A 177 1.61 17.87 -1.28
N GLU A 178 2.18 18.93 -1.86
CA GLU A 178 1.75 19.49 -3.15
C GLU A 178 1.98 18.54 -4.33
N ASP A 179 3.09 17.80 -4.36
CA ASP A 179 3.37 16.81 -5.42
C ASP A 179 2.44 15.59 -5.32
N ALA A 180 2.09 15.16 -4.10
CA ALA A 180 1.11 14.11 -3.86
C ALA A 180 -0.31 14.57 -4.29
N LEU A 181 -0.70 15.80 -3.93
CA LEU A 181 -1.94 16.42 -4.43
C LEU A 181 -1.96 16.50 -5.97
N GLY A 182 -0.82 16.82 -6.61
CA GLY A 182 -0.67 16.81 -8.07
C GLY A 182 -0.82 15.43 -8.70
N ILE A 183 -0.49 14.35 -7.97
CA ILE A 183 -0.81 12.97 -8.39
C ILE A 183 -2.32 12.72 -8.29
N LEU A 184 -2.98 13.07 -7.18
CA LEU A 184 -4.44 12.89 -7.03
C LEU A 184 -5.24 13.60 -8.13
N GLN A 185 -4.90 14.85 -8.44
CA GLN A 185 -5.54 15.63 -9.52
C GLN A 185 -5.42 14.93 -10.89
N ARG A 186 -4.34 14.19 -11.13
CA ARG A 186 -4.14 13.40 -12.35
C ARG A 186 -4.95 12.11 -12.33
N ILE A 187 -5.05 11.41 -11.19
CA ILE A 187 -5.94 10.25 -11.05
C ILE A 187 -7.41 10.67 -11.27
N GLN A 188 -7.83 11.79 -10.68
CA GLN A 188 -9.16 12.38 -10.89
C GLN A 188 -9.42 12.66 -12.39
N LYS A 189 -8.49 13.37 -13.05
CA LYS A 189 -8.57 13.67 -14.48
C LYS A 189 -8.58 12.41 -15.36
N ASP A 190 -7.80 11.39 -15.04
CA ASP A 190 -7.57 10.24 -15.92
C ASP A 190 -8.55 9.07 -15.70
N VAL A 191 -9.19 8.99 -14.52
CA VAL A 191 -10.01 7.83 -14.10
C VAL A 191 -11.39 8.23 -13.56
N MET A 192 -11.55 9.46 -13.04
CA MET A 192 -12.79 9.93 -12.39
C MET A 192 -13.61 10.90 -13.25
N GLN A 193 -13.45 10.83 -14.58
CA GLN A 193 -14.22 11.66 -15.51
C GLN A 193 -15.72 11.36 -15.41
N GLY A 194 -16.55 12.42 -15.36
CA GLY A 194 -18.01 12.29 -15.25
C GLY A 194 -18.53 11.89 -13.86
N THR A 195 -17.68 11.90 -12.83
CA THR A 195 -18.04 11.57 -11.44
C THR A 195 -18.20 12.82 -10.57
N GLY A 196 -18.59 12.64 -9.30
CA GLY A 196 -18.58 13.71 -8.30
C GLY A 196 -17.24 13.89 -7.59
N CYS A 197 -16.21 13.10 -7.94
CA CYS A 197 -14.97 12.98 -7.17
C CYS A 197 -14.25 14.31 -6.95
N VAL A 198 -14.13 14.75 -5.69
CA VAL A 198 -13.40 15.96 -5.28
C VAL A 198 -11.97 15.64 -4.80
N VAL A 199 -11.06 16.62 -4.89
CA VAL A 199 -9.64 16.45 -4.54
C VAL A 199 -9.11 17.66 -3.79
N GLY A 200 -8.37 17.45 -2.70
CA GLY A 200 -7.76 18.52 -1.90
C GLY A 200 -7.14 17.99 -0.60
N SER A 201 -7.09 18.81 0.45
CA SER A 201 -6.83 18.34 1.81
C SER A 201 -8.13 17.97 2.53
N GLY A 202 -8.12 16.95 3.39
CA GLY A 202 -9.33 16.43 4.06
C GLY A 202 -10.15 17.53 4.74
N GLY A 203 -9.53 18.25 5.69
CA GLY A 203 -10.17 19.33 6.46
C GLY A 203 -10.63 20.54 5.62
N LYS A 204 -10.18 20.65 4.36
CA LYS A 204 -10.62 21.69 3.42
C LYS A 204 -11.74 21.23 2.50
N THR A 205 -11.70 19.97 2.09
CA THR A 205 -12.53 19.45 0.98
C THR A 205 -13.72 18.62 1.47
N VAL A 206 -13.66 18.04 2.68
CA VAL A 206 -14.81 17.38 3.31
C VAL A 206 -15.80 18.40 3.89
N GLY A 207 -15.31 19.53 4.41
CA GLY A 207 -16.12 20.62 4.97
C GLY A 207 -16.25 20.62 6.50
N TYR A 208 -15.68 19.63 7.18
CA TYR A 208 -15.42 19.61 8.63
C TYR A 208 -13.96 19.23 8.89
N LEU A 209 -13.45 19.46 10.11
CA LEU A 209 -12.07 19.09 10.50
C LEU A 209 -12.08 17.80 11.32
N ALA A 210 -11.26 16.82 10.95
CA ALA A 210 -11.14 15.56 11.67
C ALA A 210 -9.83 15.53 12.48
N HIS A 211 -9.94 15.23 13.78
CA HIS A 211 -8.83 15.25 14.73
C HIS A 211 -8.37 13.84 15.10
N GLY A 212 -7.05 13.63 15.21
CA GLY A 212 -6.48 12.33 15.52
C GLY A 212 -6.66 11.28 14.42
N THR A 213 -6.46 11.66 13.15
CA THR A 213 -6.58 10.75 11.99
C THR A 213 -5.32 9.97 11.67
N ALA A 214 -5.49 8.86 10.95
CA ALA A 214 -4.38 8.04 10.45
C ALA A 214 -3.48 8.83 9.46
N THR A 215 -4.11 9.56 8.54
CA THR A 215 -3.46 10.25 7.42
C THR A 215 -2.52 11.36 7.89
N ASP A 216 -2.97 12.16 8.85
CA ASP A 216 -2.15 13.22 9.45
C ASP A 216 -0.97 12.65 10.24
N TYR A 217 -1.14 11.48 10.89
CA TYR A 217 -0.04 10.78 11.56
C TYR A 217 0.99 10.18 10.59
N MET A 218 0.53 9.55 9.50
CA MET A 218 1.41 8.95 8.49
C MET A 218 2.28 10.01 7.80
N PHE A 219 1.75 11.21 7.58
CA PHE A 219 2.49 12.34 7.05
C PHE A 219 3.40 13.01 8.09
N GLU A 220 2.86 13.49 9.21
CA GLU A 220 3.63 14.32 10.17
C GLU A 220 4.63 13.50 10.97
N ALA A 221 4.26 12.32 11.45
CA ALA A 221 5.05 11.56 12.42
C ALA A 221 5.87 10.42 11.82
N LEU A 222 5.47 9.91 10.64
CA LEU A 222 6.21 8.88 9.90
C LEU A 222 6.83 9.38 8.58
N HIS A 223 6.54 10.63 8.17
CA HIS A 223 7.07 11.26 6.96
C HIS A 223 6.85 10.42 5.67
N VAL A 224 5.73 9.71 5.60
CA VAL A 224 5.34 8.93 4.40
C VAL A 224 5.15 9.90 3.23
N PRO A 225 5.97 9.83 2.16
CA PRO A 225 5.95 10.83 1.09
C PRO A 225 4.62 10.94 0.34
N VAL A 226 3.82 9.87 0.35
CA VAL A 226 2.53 9.79 -0.33
C VAL A 226 1.52 9.15 0.63
N ALA A 227 0.89 9.95 1.48
CA ALA A 227 -0.15 9.52 2.41
C ALA A 227 -1.53 10.03 1.94
N TYR A 228 -2.51 9.13 1.81
CA TYR A 228 -3.85 9.47 1.29
C TYR A 228 -5.01 8.84 2.06
N THR A 229 -6.11 9.58 2.10
CA THR A 229 -7.47 9.10 2.43
C THR A 229 -8.29 9.08 1.14
N TRP A 230 -8.86 7.95 0.72
CA TRP A 230 -9.78 7.88 -0.43
C TRP A 230 -11.19 7.50 0.00
N GLU A 231 -12.17 8.28 -0.44
CA GLU A 231 -13.60 8.11 -0.21
C GLU A 231 -14.24 7.62 -1.51
N ILE A 232 -14.71 6.36 -1.56
CA ILE A 232 -14.99 5.71 -2.86
C ILE A 232 -16.44 5.70 -3.32
N TYR A 233 -17.37 6.08 -2.44
CA TYR A 233 -18.81 6.13 -2.72
C TYR A 233 -19.56 6.91 -1.63
N GLY A 234 -20.59 7.68 -2.00
CA GLY A 234 -21.57 8.20 -1.05
C GLY A 234 -22.89 8.58 -1.71
N ASP A 235 -24.03 8.27 -1.07
CA ASP A 235 -25.35 8.73 -1.52
C ASP A 235 -25.97 9.75 -0.54
N PHE A 236 -25.70 11.02 -0.79
CA PHE A 236 -26.29 12.17 -0.08
C PHE A 236 -27.82 12.31 -0.24
N LYS A 237 -28.50 11.40 -0.95
CA LYS A 237 -29.98 11.34 -1.08
C LYS A 237 -30.59 10.17 -0.29
N ALA A 238 -29.79 9.43 0.48
CA ALA A 238 -30.27 8.45 1.44
C ALA A 238 -30.89 9.14 2.67
N HIS A 239 -31.68 8.40 3.46
CA HIS A 239 -32.11 8.88 4.78
C HIS A 239 -30.96 8.74 5.78
N PHE A 240 -30.92 9.54 6.84
CA PHE A 240 -29.84 9.45 7.84
C PHE A 240 -29.80 8.11 8.58
N ASP A 241 -30.93 7.39 8.66
CA ASP A 241 -31.00 6.01 9.17
C ASP A 241 -30.61 4.94 8.12
N ASP A 242 -30.58 5.28 6.83
CA ASP A 242 -30.29 4.35 5.72
C ASP A 242 -28.77 4.26 5.49
N CYS A 243 -28.07 3.88 6.56
CA CYS A 243 -26.62 3.83 6.61
C CYS A 243 -26.00 2.79 5.68
N PHE A 244 -26.74 1.76 5.25
CA PHE A 244 -26.23 0.87 4.21
C PHE A 244 -26.15 1.63 2.88
N ARG A 245 -27.22 2.33 2.47
CA ARG A 245 -27.26 3.10 1.23
C ARG A 245 -26.35 4.33 1.23
N MET A 246 -26.23 5.05 2.35
CA MET A 246 -25.31 6.19 2.43
C MET A 246 -23.87 5.79 2.08
N PHE A 247 -23.45 4.61 2.53
CA PHE A 247 -22.05 4.16 2.49
C PHE A 247 -21.77 3.07 1.43
N ASN A 248 -22.78 2.46 0.80
CA ASN A 248 -22.60 1.33 -0.12
C ASN A 248 -23.63 1.32 -1.27
N PRO A 249 -23.22 0.97 -2.52
CA PRO A 249 -24.16 0.76 -3.63
C PRO A 249 -25.20 -0.34 -3.33
N LEU A 250 -26.46 -0.09 -3.72
CA LEU A 250 -27.58 -1.01 -3.48
C LEU A 250 -27.76 -2.10 -4.54
N ASP A 251 -27.28 -1.85 -5.76
CA ASP A 251 -27.43 -2.75 -6.91
C ASP A 251 -26.08 -3.21 -7.47
N GLU A 252 -26.12 -4.30 -8.23
CA GLU A 252 -24.93 -4.95 -8.76
C GLU A 252 -24.19 -4.11 -9.82
N GLU A 253 -24.90 -3.22 -10.54
CA GLU A 253 -24.28 -2.37 -11.56
C GLU A 253 -23.46 -1.26 -10.90
N GLY A 254 -24.06 -0.53 -9.95
CA GLY A 254 -23.38 0.48 -9.14
C GLY A 254 -22.23 -0.10 -8.32
N PHE A 255 -22.41 -1.28 -7.71
CA PHE A 255 -21.36 -1.99 -6.99
C PHE A 255 -20.16 -2.32 -7.89
N ARG A 256 -20.41 -2.92 -9.06
CA ARG A 256 -19.35 -3.24 -10.04
C ARG A 256 -18.68 -1.98 -10.59
N ALA A 257 -19.45 -0.92 -10.87
CA ALA A 257 -18.95 0.33 -11.43
C ALA A 257 -18.01 1.09 -10.46
N VAL A 258 -18.39 1.18 -9.17
CA VAL A 258 -17.53 1.74 -8.12
C VAL A 258 -16.23 0.94 -8.01
N LEU A 259 -16.33 -0.38 -7.83
CA LEU A 259 -15.16 -1.23 -7.70
C LEU A 259 -14.24 -1.15 -8.92
N GLN A 260 -14.78 -1.21 -10.15
CA GLN A 260 -13.98 -1.12 -11.37
C GLN A 260 -13.23 0.22 -11.49
N ARG A 261 -13.89 1.34 -11.15
CA ARG A 261 -13.33 2.69 -11.25
C ARG A 261 -12.20 2.89 -10.23
N TRP A 262 -12.44 2.58 -8.96
CA TRP A 262 -11.46 2.78 -7.90
C TRP A 262 -10.32 1.76 -7.95
N HIS A 263 -10.56 0.55 -8.44
CA HIS A 263 -9.50 -0.41 -8.75
C HIS A 263 -8.55 0.10 -9.84
N ARG A 264 -9.10 0.70 -10.92
CA ARG A 264 -8.30 1.42 -11.93
C ARG A 264 -7.56 2.62 -11.34
N ALA A 265 -8.14 3.31 -10.34
CA ALA A 265 -7.48 4.41 -9.65
C ALA A 265 -6.25 3.96 -8.86
N ILE A 266 -6.30 2.83 -8.14
CA ILE A 266 -5.14 2.26 -7.41
C ILE A 266 -3.98 1.95 -8.39
N PHE A 267 -4.27 1.37 -9.54
CA PHE A 267 -3.23 1.14 -10.55
C PHE A 267 -2.79 2.41 -11.28
N ARG A 268 -3.65 3.42 -11.44
CA ARG A 268 -3.22 4.75 -11.90
C ARG A 268 -2.31 5.42 -10.89
N LEU A 269 -2.54 5.28 -9.58
CA LEU A 269 -1.61 5.74 -8.57
C LEU A 269 -0.22 5.10 -8.80
N LEU A 270 -0.14 3.78 -8.96
CA LEU A 270 1.14 3.10 -9.24
C LEU A 270 1.86 3.63 -10.49
N GLU A 271 1.14 3.91 -11.58
CA GLU A 271 1.70 4.54 -12.78
C GLU A 271 2.24 5.97 -12.54
N LEU A 272 1.82 6.64 -11.47
CA LEU A 272 2.14 8.02 -11.15
C LEU A 272 3.12 8.20 -9.98
N ILE A 273 3.31 7.19 -9.12
CA ILE A 273 4.33 7.22 -8.04
C ILE A 273 5.72 7.67 -8.55
N PRO A 274 6.24 7.21 -9.72
CA PRO A 274 7.54 7.64 -10.23
C PRO A 274 7.61 9.12 -10.66
N SER A 275 6.54 9.90 -10.53
CA SER A 275 6.57 11.36 -10.73
C SER A 275 6.64 12.17 -9.43
N HIS A 276 6.51 11.54 -8.25
CA HIS A 276 6.72 12.20 -6.96
C HIS A 276 8.22 12.46 -6.73
N PRO A 277 8.71 13.66 -6.37
CA PRO A 277 10.13 13.96 -6.29
C PRO A 277 10.92 13.03 -5.35
N ALA A 278 10.36 12.65 -4.21
CA ALA A 278 10.99 11.71 -3.27
C ALA A 278 11.14 10.27 -3.81
N LEU A 279 10.44 9.92 -4.90
CA LEU A 279 10.36 8.56 -5.43
C LEU A 279 10.78 8.44 -6.89
N ARG A 280 10.88 9.56 -7.64
CA ARG A 280 11.26 9.60 -9.06
C ARG A 280 12.57 8.86 -9.35
N ASP A 281 13.58 9.13 -8.54
CA ASP A 281 14.95 8.63 -8.75
C ASP A 281 15.23 7.36 -7.91
N HIS A 282 14.18 6.66 -7.44
CA HIS A 282 14.32 5.49 -6.58
C HIS A 282 14.83 4.25 -7.33
N LYS A 283 15.86 3.59 -6.76
CA LYS A 283 16.57 2.42 -7.32
C LYS A 283 15.67 1.29 -7.83
N ALA A 284 14.50 1.08 -7.21
CA ALA A 284 13.54 0.05 -7.60
C ALA A 284 13.13 0.10 -9.08
N TRP A 285 13.03 1.29 -9.68
CA TRP A 285 12.59 1.41 -11.08
C TRP A 285 13.61 0.83 -12.08
N ALA A 286 14.90 0.81 -11.72
CA ALA A 286 15.94 0.12 -12.48
C ALA A 286 15.79 -1.42 -12.38
N LEU A 287 15.43 -1.95 -11.20
CA LEU A 287 15.17 -3.37 -11.01
C LEU A 287 13.99 -3.86 -11.87
N GLY A 288 12.92 -3.05 -11.96
CA GLY A 288 11.80 -3.30 -12.86
C GLY A 288 12.26 -3.43 -14.33
N ALA A 289 13.12 -2.52 -14.81
CA ALA A 289 13.63 -2.52 -16.18
C ALA A 289 14.66 -3.63 -16.49
N ALA A 290 15.48 -4.05 -15.52
CA ALA A 290 16.43 -5.14 -15.71
C ALA A 290 15.73 -6.48 -16.02
N SER A 291 14.54 -6.70 -15.46
CA SER A 291 13.74 -7.92 -15.60
C SER A 291 13.09 -8.15 -16.97
N SER A 292 13.44 -7.34 -17.99
CA SER A 292 13.05 -7.51 -19.39
C SER A 292 14.25 -7.61 -20.35
N GLY A 293 15.48 -7.78 -19.83
CA GLY A 293 16.72 -7.71 -20.60
C GLY A 293 17.29 -9.03 -21.16
N SER A 294 16.85 -10.21 -20.69
CA SER A 294 17.40 -11.53 -21.04
C SER A 294 16.95 -12.06 -22.42
N GLY A 295 16.99 -11.20 -23.45
CA GLY A 295 16.47 -11.49 -24.80
C GLY A 295 17.33 -11.04 -25.98
N ALA A 296 18.60 -10.67 -25.75
CA ALA A 296 19.49 -10.14 -26.80
C ALA A 296 20.83 -10.89 -26.85
N ASN A 297 20.89 -11.96 -27.64
CA ASN A 297 22.13 -12.72 -27.88
C ASN A 297 23.07 -11.96 -28.84
N THR A 298 23.87 -11.04 -28.31
CA THR A 298 24.88 -10.28 -29.09
C THR A 298 26.12 -11.12 -29.36
N GLY A 299 26.02 -12.01 -30.35
CA GLY A 299 27.18 -12.71 -30.92
C GLY A 299 28.19 -11.71 -31.48
N GLY A 300 29.37 -11.65 -30.87
CA GLY A 300 30.39 -10.66 -31.20
C GLY A 300 31.13 -10.94 -32.51
N ALA A 301 31.25 -9.93 -33.38
CA ALA A 301 32.19 -9.90 -34.49
C ALA A 301 32.88 -8.53 -34.52
N GLY A 302 34.22 -8.51 -34.42
CA GLY A 302 35.00 -7.27 -34.43
C GLY A 302 35.35 -6.79 -35.84
N GLY A 303 35.42 -5.47 -36.03
CA GLY A 303 35.88 -4.85 -37.27
C GLY A 303 36.38 -3.43 -37.03
N GLN A 304 37.58 -3.12 -37.53
CA GLN A 304 38.21 -1.79 -37.41
C GLN A 304 37.80 -0.90 -38.60
N GLY A 305 37.57 0.39 -38.39
CA GLY A 305 37.25 1.35 -39.46
C GLY A 305 37.40 2.80 -38.98
N ALA A 306 38.16 3.61 -39.72
CA ALA A 306 38.65 4.90 -39.24
C ALA A 306 37.94 6.13 -39.86
N ALA A 307 38.31 7.30 -39.31
CA ALA A 307 38.33 8.62 -39.94
C ALA A 307 37.03 9.47 -40.08
N ALA A 308 37.01 10.55 -39.28
CA ALA A 308 36.80 11.95 -39.67
C ALA A 308 35.76 12.34 -40.74
N GLY A 309 34.83 13.22 -40.34
CA GLY A 309 34.05 14.10 -41.22
C GLY A 309 33.56 15.32 -40.46
N ALA A 310 33.80 16.54 -40.97
CA ALA A 310 33.38 17.79 -40.35
C ALA A 310 32.09 18.34 -40.97
N GLY A 311 31.24 18.99 -40.18
CA GLY A 311 30.04 19.68 -40.64
C GLY A 311 29.72 20.88 -39.74
N GLN A 312 29.48 22.05 -40.35
CA GLN A 312 29.19 23.30 -39.65
C GLN A 312 27.69 23.64 -39.67
N GLY A 313 27.25 24.43 -38.69
CA GLY A 313 25.94 25.09 -38.67
C GLY A 313 25.08 24.70 -37.46
N GLY A 314 24.50 25.62 -36.70
CA GLY A 314 24.65 27.08 -36.77
C GLY A 314 23.64 27.80 -35.86
N GLN A 315 23.84 29.11 -35.65
CA GLN A 315 22.93 30.04 -34.96
C GLN A 315 22.66 29.73 -33.46
N ALA A 316 23.41 30.42 -32.59
CA ALA A 316 22.98 30.72 -31.23
C ALA A 316 22.45 32.16 -31.17
N ALA A 317 21.39 32.41 -30.40
CA ALA A 317 20.79 33.74 -30.23
C ALA A 317 20.70 34.13 -28.76
N THR A 318 21.19 35.34 -28.48
CA THR A 318 20.99 36.21 -27.31
C THR A 318 19.75 35.87 -26.46
N SER A 319 19.84 35.50 -25.18
CA SER A 319 20.29 36.30 -24.02
C SER A 319 19.38 37.50 -23.67
N SER A 320 18.58 37.36 -22.61
CA SER A 320 18.30 38.45 -21.64
C SER A 320 17.51 37.95 -20.42
N THR A 321 18.10 38.14 -19.22
CA THR A 321 17.34 38.31 -17.97
C THR A 321 17.07 39.81 -17.81
N PRO A 322 16.01 40.21 -17.08
CA PRO A 322 16.31 40.92 -15.83
C PRO A 322 15.30 40.70 -14.69
N ALA A 323 15.82 40.63 -13.46
CA ALA A 323 15.19 41.18 -12.26
C ALA A 323 15.88 42.55 -11.97
N PRO A 324 15.30 43.50 -11.18
CA PRO A 324 15.02 43.34 -9.74
C PRO A 324 13.59 43.87 -9.37
N ALA A 325 13.16 44.24 -8.15
CA ALA A 325 13.90 44.58 -6.93
C ALA A 325 13.14 44.42 -5.58
N GLN A 326 13.93 44.69 -4.53
CA GLN A 326 13.69 44.96 -3.11
C GLN A 326 12.58 46.00 -2.80
N GLY A 327 12.07 46.12 -1.56
CA GLY A 327 12.35 45.37 -0.32
C GLY A 327 11.98 46.12 0.98
N THR A 328 12.61 45.72 2.11
CA THR A 328 12.47 46.25 3.51
C THR A 328 11.15 45.92 4.25
N GLY A 329 11.12 45.64 5.56
CA GLY A 329 12.19 45.19 6.49
C GLY A 329 12.22 45.88 7.87
N THR A 330 12.32 45.09 8.96
CA THR A 330 12.75 45.52 10.32
C THR A 330 13.14 44.32 11.20
N GLU A 331 14.02 44.54 12.19
CA GLU A 331 14.52 43.54 13.15
C GLU A 331 14.20 43.93 14.61
N GLN A 332 14.12 42.92 15.51
CA GLN A 332 14.54 42.92 16.94
C GLN A 332 14.10 41.58 17.58
N GLY A 333 14.79 40.98 18.56
CA GLY A 333 16.09 41.29 19.17
C GLY A 333 16.26 40.63 20.55
N SER A 334 17.48 40.17 20.90
CA SER A 334 17.90 39.51 22.17
C SER A 334 17.41 38.06 22.43
N GLY A 335 18.14 37.20 23.17
CA GLY A 335 19.55 37.35 23.60
C GLY A 335 20.10 36.32 24.62
N GLN A 336 21.23 35.67 24.25
CA GLN A 336 22.30 35.10 25.09
C GLN A 336 22.03 33.89 26.04
N GLY A 337 23.07 33.06 26.23
CA GLY A 337 23.06 31.87 27.11
C GLY A 337 24.30 30.95 26.94
N GLN A 338 25.50 31.45 27.26
CA GLN A 338 26.79 30.75 27.10
C GLN A 338 26.97 29.50 27.99
N GLY A 339 27.79 28.54 27.53
CA GLY A 339 28.40 27.46 28.33
C GLY A 339 29.55 26.79 27.56
N GLN A 340 30.66 26.41 28.22
CA GLN A 340 31.94 26.14 27.52
C GLN A 340 32.79 24.99 28.14
N ALA A 341 33.44 24.21 27.28
CA ALA A 341 34.62 23.33 27.49
C ALA A 341 34.52 22.11 28.45
N GLY A 342 35.32 21.06 28.17
CA GLY A 342 35.46 19.86 29.02
C GLY A 342 36.18 18.68 28.35
N THR A 343 37.50 18.56 28.58
CA THR A 343 38.42 17.52 28.03
C THR A 343 38.17 16.09 28.50
N ALA A 344 38.58 15.09 27.70
CA ALA A 344 38.74 13.68 28.12
C ALA A 344 39.93 13.48 29.10
N PRO A 345 40.05 12.30 29.77
CA PRO A 345 40.89 11.24 29.19
C PRO A 345 40.44 9.78 29.47
N THR A 346 41.26 8.83 29.01
CA THR A 346 41.16 7.35 29.07
C THR A 346 41.42 6.71 30.45
N THR A 347 40.87 5.51 30.69
CA THR A 347 41.61 4.35 31.28
C THR A 347 40.91 3.01 31.00
N THR A 348 41.70 1.96 30.72
CA THR A 348 41.30 0.53 30.70
C THR A 348 41.57 -0.16 32.06
N PRO A 349 40.93 -1.30 32.35
CA PRO A 349 41.61 -2.61 32.23
C PRO A 349 40.69 -3.71 31.63
N GLY A 350 41.12 -4.93 31.33
CA GLY A 350 42.46 -5.53 31.39
C GLY A 350 42.44 -6.98 31.93
N GLY A 351 42.65 -7.97 31.05
CA GLY A 351 42.61 -9.43 31.32
C GLY A 351 41.78 -10.14 30.23
N ALA A 352 42.26 -11.10 29.42
CA ALA A 352 43.12 -12.29 29.63
C ALA A 352 42.39 -13.46 30.31
N SER A 353 42.48 -14.71 29.86
CA SER A 353 43.00 -15.27 28.59
C SER A 353 42.46 -16.72 28.40
N ASP A 354 43.03 -17.46 27.44
CA ASP A 354 42.94 -18.92 27.25
C ASP A 354 41.60 -19.48 26.69
N GLY A 355 41.55 -20.41 25.72
CA GLY A 355 42.59 -20.85 24.77
C GLY A 355 42.87 -22.37 24.74
N THR A 356 42.01 -23.16 24.07
CA THR A 356 42.31 -24.58 23.77
C THR A 356 41.88 -25.01 22.36
N THR A 357 42.87 -25.47 21.59
CA THR A 357 42.78 -26.37 20.42
C THR A 357 42.45 -27.81 20.85
N ALA A 358 42.07 -28.79 19.99
CA ALA A 358 41.47 -28.77 18.65
C ALA A 358 40.40 -29.91 18.57
N THR A 359 40.32 -30.94 17.71
CA THR A 359 41.11 -31.52 16.60
C THR A 359 40.16 -32.16 15.55
N ALA A 360 40.55 -32.24 14.27
CA ALA A 360 39.75 -32.88 13.22
C ALA A 360 40.03 -34.40 13.08
N GLN A 361 39.09 -35.14 12.48
CA GLN A 361 39.33 -36.45 11.87
C GLN A 361 38.40 -36.67 10.66
N ALA A 362 38.84 -37.47 9.69
CA ALA A 362 38.15 -37.71 8.42
C ALA A 362 38.06 -39.21 8.10
N ALA A 363 37.10 -39.60 7.27
CA ALA A 363 36.93 -40.97 6.77
C ALA A 363 36.67 -40.98 5.25
N GLY A 364 37.16 -42.02 4.58
CA GLY A 364 37.20 -42.15 3.11
C GLY A 364 36.04 -42.91 2.45
N PRO A 365 36.11 -43.20 1.13
CA PRO A 365 34.91 -43.26 0.29
C PRO A 365 34.66 -44.59 -0.45
N GLY A 366 33.47 -44.70 -1.07
CA GLY A 366 33.15 -45.60 -2.18
C GLY A 366 31.78 -46.28 -2.06
N PRO A 367 31.24 -46.91 -3.14
CA PRO A 367 31.71 -46.95 -4.53
C PRO A 367 30.75 -46.20 -5.50
N ALA A 368 31.01 -46.26 -6.82
CA ALA A 368 30.23 -45.59 -7.86
C ALA A 368 29.15 -46.49 -8.51
N ALA A 369 28.13 -45.85 -9.09
CA ALA A 369 27.20 -46.42 -10.06
C ALA A 369 26.89 -45.40 -11.16
N SER A 370 26.74 -45.82 -12.42
CA SER A 370 26.72 -44.93 -13.59
C SER A 370 25.65 -45.27 -14.63
N SER A 371 24.64 -44.42 -14.78
CA SER A 371 23.74 -44.33 -15.94
C SER A 371 22.83 -43.08 -15.84
N GLY A 372 22.37 -42.54 -16.97
CA GLY A 372 21.19 -41.64 -17.02
C GLY A 372 21.38 -40.23 -17.62
N SER A 373 22.59 -39.66 -17.64
CA SER A 373 22.80 -38.26 -18.05
C SER A 373 22.63 -38.03 -19.56
N GLY A 374 21.40 -37.71 -19.99
CA GLY A 374 21.10 -37.34 -21.38
C GLY A 374 19.67 -36.80 -21.59
N ALA A 375 18.65 -37.46 -21.03
CA ALA A 375 17.26 -37.06 -21.22
C ALA A 375 16.78 -36.01 -20.20
N GLU A 376 17.11 -36.19 -18.92
CA GLU A 376 16.64 -35.29 -17.85
C GLU A 376 17.17 -33.86 -17.99
N ALA A 377 18.40 -33.69 -18.48
CA ALA A 377 18.99 -32.38 -18.70
C ALA A 377 18.20 -31.54 -19.72
N GLN A 378 17.73 -32.15 -20.81
CA GLN A 378 16.93 -31.45 -21.82
C GLN A 378 15.51 -31.14 -21.31
N GLY A 379 14.92 -32.03 -20.50
CA GLY A 379 13.63 -31.76 -19.84
C GLY A 379 13.70 -30.63 -18.82
N GLN A 380 14.74 -30.60 -17.98
CA GLN A 380 14.98 -29.54 -17.01
C GLN A 380 15.30 -28.20 -17.69
N GLN A 381 16.10 -28.22 -18.75
CA GLN A 381 16.44 -27.02 -19.52
C GLN A 381 15.19 -26.41 -20.20
N GLN A 382 14.32 -27.23 -20.80
CA GLN A 382 13.04 -26.75 -21.35
C GLN A 382 12.04 -26.28 -20.28
N GLN A 383 12.09 -26.83 -19.06
CA GLN A 383 11.29 -26.30 -17.95
C GLN A 383 11.83 -24.96 -17.42
N GLN A 384 13.15 -24.78 -17.35
CA GLN A 384 13.75 -23.49 -16.96
C GLN A 384 13.58 -22.40 -18.03
N GLU A 385 13.69 -22.76 -19.31
CA GLU A 385 13.41 -21.84 -20.44
C GLU A 385 11.92 -21.43 -20.49
N ALA A 386 11.01 -22.25 -19.96
CA ALA A 386 9.60 -21.89 -19.77
C ALA A 386 9.36 -20.99 -18.53
N GLU A 387 10.15 -21.15 -17.46
CA GLU A 387 10.05 -20.29 -16.27
C GLU A 387 10.67 -18.90 -16.47
N ASP A 388 11.69 -18.76 -17.32
CA ASP A 388 12.37 -17.49 -17.62
C ASP A 388 11.63 -16.62 -18.66
N ALA A 389 10.45 -17.08 -19.12
CA ALA A 389 9.62 -16.43 -20.13
C ALA A 389 8.88 -15.15 -19.65
N GLY A 390 9.57 -14.28 -18.90
CA GLY A 390 9.20 -12.87 -18.71
C GLY A 390 7.89 -12.56 -17.97
N GLY A 391 7.19 -13.54 -17.40
CA GLY A 391 5.89 -13.37 -16.73
C GLY A 391 5.94 -12.74 -15.32
N LEU A 392 4.80 -12.22 -14.83
CA LEU A 392 4.69 -11.68 -13.48
C LEU A 392 4.71 -12.84 -12.45
N ARG A 393 5.71 -12.86 -11.57
CA ARG A 393 5.83 -13.88 -10.50
C ARG A 393 5.23 -13.30 -9.22
N VAL A 394 4.09 -13.78 -8.78
CA VAL A 394 3.42 -13.21 -7.59
C VAL A 394 3.59 -14.12 -6.38
N ALA A 395 4.25 -13.61 -5.34
CA ALA A 395 4.27 -14.21 -4.02
C ALA A 395 3.24 -13.53 -3.10
N VAL A 396 2.44 -14.32 -2.37
CA VAL A 396 1.39 -13.84 -1.46
C VAL A 396 1.45 -14.58 -0.13
N VAL A 397 1.57 -13.85 0.98
CA VAL A 397 1.55 -14.40 2.35
C VAL A 397 0.60 -13.60 3.22
N ALA A 398 -0.48 -14.26 3.67
CA ALA A 398 -1.36 -13.72 4.70
C ALA A 398 -0.83 -14.05 6.10
N SER A 399 -0.71 -13.03 6.95
CA SER A 399 -0.34 -13.17 8.36
C SER A 399 -1.41 -12.60 9.29
N SER A 400 -1.57 -13.20 10.46
CA SER A 400 -2.41 -12.69 11.54
C SER A 400 -1.52 -12.20 12.68
N LEU A 401 -1.47 -10.89 12.90
CA LEU A 401 -0.79 -10.30 14.05
C LEU A 401 -1.72 -10.42 15.27
N GLY A 402 -1.33 -11.27 16.22
CA GLY A 402 -2.06 -11.50 17.48
C GLY A 402 -1.49 -10.68 18.62
N PHE A 403 -2.36 -10.23 19.54
CA PHE A 403 -1.94 -9.50 20.74
C PHE A 403 -1.59 -10.45 21.89
N GLY A 404 -0.34 -10.37 22.36
CA GLY A 404 0.16 -11.08 23.54
C GLY A 404 0.89 -12.41 23.24
N GLY A 405 2.10 -12.55 23.77
CA GLY A 405 2.90 -13.78 23.70
C GLY A 405 4.30 -13.58 23.10
N GLN A 406 5.34 -13.66 23.93
CA GLN A 406 6.73 -13.48 23.53
C GLN A 406 7.33 -14.76 22.91
N TRP A 407 7.03 -15.05 21.65
CA TRP A 407 7.62 -16.17 20.90
C TRP A 407 7.98 -15.80 19.45
N GLY A 408 8.98 -14.93 19.30
CA GLY A 408 9.63 -14.71 17.99
C GLY A 408 10.63 -15.81 17.67
N GLY A 409 10.69 -16.25 16.41
CA GLY A 409 11.83 -17.02 15.88
C GLY A 409 11.69 -18.54 15.72
N MET A 410 10.57 -19.07 15.23
CA MET A 410 10.58 -20.46 14.67
C MET A 410 9.57 -20.80 13.55
N PHE A 411 8.61 -19.93 13.19
CA PHE A 411 7.47 -20.31 12.33
C PHE A 411 7.58 -20.02 10.83
N SER A 412 8.62 -19.30 10.37
CA SER A 412 8.71 -18.82 8.98
C SER A 412 8.72 -19.93 7.91
N ALA A 413 9.24 -21.12 8.22
CA ALA A 413 9.33 -22.23 7.27
C ALA A 413 8.02 -23.03 7.11
N LEU A 414 7.17 -23.08 8.14
CA LEU A 414 5.97 -23.93 8.13
C LEU A 414 4.76 -23.25 7.46
N LEU A 415 4.71 -21.92 7.51
CA LEU A 415 3.59 -21.12 7.02
C LEU A 415 3.34 -21.24 5.51
N ALA A 416 4.39 -21.46 4.71
CA ALA A 416 4.31 -21.56 3.25
C ALA A 416 3.38 -22.70 2.78
N VAL A 417 3.38 -23.84 3.47
CA VAL A 417 2.53 -25.00 3.12
C VAL A 417 1.08 -24.78 3.57
N THR A 418 0.88 -24.14 4.73
CA THR A 418 -0.47 -23.85 5.25
C THR A 418 -1.20 -22.73 4.53
N GLY A 419 -0.49 -21.76 3.93
CA GLY A 419 -1.09 -20.60 3.26
C GLY A 419 -2.03 -21.00 2.11
N LEU A 420 -1.59 -21.93 1.26
CA LEU A 420 -2.40 -22.49 0.16
C LEU A 420 -3.69 -23.17 0.65
N ALA A 421 -3.60 -23.92 1.76
CA ALA A 421 -4.76 -24.58 2.36
C ALA A 421 -5.79 -23.59 2.92
N VAL A 422 -5.35 -22.49 3.55
CA VAL A 422 -6.24 -21.46 4.10
C VAL A 422 -7.02 -20.75 2.99
N VAL A 423 -6.39 -20.40 1.87
CA VAL A 423 -7.08 -19.78 0.72
C VAL A 423 -8.13 -20.74 0.14
N GLY A 424 -7.78 -22.02 -0.07
CA GLY A 424 -8.72 -23.03 -0.56
C GLY A 424 -9.93 -23.24 0.38
N VAL A 425 -9.70 -23.29 1.69
CA VAL A 425 -10.79 -23.46 2.68
C VAL A 425 -11.68 -22.22 2.78
N LEU A 426 -11.14 -21.01 2.65
CA LEU A 426 -11.93 -19.78 2.63
C LEU A 426 -12.80 -19.69 1.36
N LEU A 427 -12.26 -20.03 0.19
CA LEU A 427 -13.03 -20.08 -1.06
C LEU A 427 -14.15 -21.13 -1.01
N TYR A 428 -13.85 -22.33 -0.48
CA TYR A 428 -14.86 -23.39 -0.32
C TYR A 428 -15.98 -22.96 0.66
N ARG A 429 -15.62 -22.31 1.78
CA ARG A 429 -16.61 -21.81 2.75
C ARG A 429 -17.43 -20.63 2.22
N ARG A 430 -16.86 -19.70 1.45
CA ARG A 430 -17.64 -18.64 0.77
C ARG A 430 -18.62 -19.25 -0.23
N HIS A 431 -18.18 -20.18 -1.10
CA HIS A 431 -19.06 -20.84 -2.06
C HIS A 431 -20.14 -21.76 -1.41
N ALA A 432 -19.99 -22.15 -0.15
CA ALA A 432 -21.06 -22.78 0.63
C ALA A 432 -22.02 -21.72 1.22
N ALA A 433 -21.48 -20.63 1.79
CA ALA A 433 -22.26 -19.54 2.38
C ALA A 433 -23.08 -18.77 1.34
N ASP A 434 -22.53 -18.47 0.17
CA ASP A 434 -23.24 -17.82 -0.94
C ASP A 434 -24.46 -18.66 -1.37
N ARG A 435 -24.32 -20.00 -1.34
CA ARG A 435 -25.43 -20.92 -1.63
C ARG A 435 -26.47 -21.03 -0.52
N SER A 436 -26.13 -20.85 0.76
CA SER A 436 -27.16 -20.69 1.79
C SER A 436 -27.84 -19.32 1.73
N HIS A 437 -27.06 -18.25 1.56
CA HIS A 437 -27.56 -16.87 1.58
C HIS A 437 -28.48 -16.56 0.39
N ALA A 438 -28.15 -17.06 -0.82
CA ALA A 438 -29.04 -16.96 -1.98
C ALA A 438 -30.37 -17.71 -1.78
N ASN A 439 -30.35 -18.87 -1.11
CA ASN A 439 -31.56 -19.63 -0.77
C ASN A 439 -32.39 -18.94 0.32
N GLU A 440 -31.76 -18.27 1.29
CA GLU A 440 -32.44 -17.51 2.34
C GLU A 440 -33.15 -16.27 1.75
N LEU A 441 -32.47 -15.50 0.90
CA LEU A 441 -33.06 -14.38 0.16
C LEU A 441 -34.20 -14.82 -0.77
N ALA A 442 -34.09 -15.98 -1.41
CA ALA A 442 -35.17 -16.55 -2.22
C ALA A 442 -36.40 -16.91 -1.38
N ARG A 443 -36.22 -17.46 -0.17
CA ARG A 443 -37.31 -17.74 0.78
C ARG A 443 -37.97 -16.46 1.28
N GLN A 444 -37.19 -15.45 1.66
CA GLN A 444 -37.73 -14.16 2.09
C GLN A 444 -38.58 -13.50 1.00
N ARG A 445 -38.10 -13.49 -0.26
CA ARG A 445 -38.88 -13.02 -1.42
C ARG A 445 -40.18 -13.81 -1.64
N SER A 446 -40.18 -15.12 -1.37
CA SER A 446 -41.40 -15.95 -1.47
C SER A 446 -42.42 -15.70 -0.35
N THR A 447 -42.03 -15.05 0.75
CA THR A 447 -42.91 -14.83 1.93
C THR A 447 -43.68 -13.50 1.85
N TYR A 448 -43.19 -12.54 1.05
CA TYR A 448 -43.81 -11.23 0.80
C TYR A 448 -44.57 -11.15 -0.53
N ALA A 449 -44.85 -12.28 -1.19
CA ALA A 449 -45.37 -12.35 -2.55
C ALA A 449 -46.59 -13.27 -2.71
N GLN A 450 -47.60 -13.11 -1.83
CA GLN A 450 -48.99 -13.53 -2.05
C GLN A 450 -49.92 -12.39 -1.60
N PRO A 451 -51.12 -12.26 -2.19
CA PRO A 451 -51.92 -11.01 -2.19
C PRO A 451 -52.69 -10.75 -0.88
#